data_AF-A0A2W4M8V4-F1
#
_entry.id   AF-A0A2W4M8V4-F1
#
_cell.length_a   1.000
_cell.length_b   1.000
_cell.length_c   1.000
_cell.angle_alpha   90.00
_cell.angle_beta   90.00
_cell.angle_gamma   90.00
#
_symmetry.space_group_name_H-M   'P 1'
#
loop_
_entity.id
_entity.type
_entity.pdbx_description
1 polymer ?
#
loop_
_entity_poly.entity_id
_entity_poly.type
_entity_poly.pdbx_seq_one_letter_code
_entity_poly.pdbx_strand_id
1 'polypeptide(L)'
;MAKKTKAEMLEALRGMIREALRLRGEGAGSRLSRVSGTIDGYMRAMMESGLAEARELLDLVAAERARADGPATGEITIDSATLAA
;
A
#
# COMPACT_ATOMS: atom_id res chain seq x y z
N MET A 1 -26.87 7.13 -9.86
CA MET A 1 -25.61 7.06 -9.09
C MET A 1 -24.62 8.00 -9.73
N ALA A 2 -23.99 8.92 -8.98
CA ALA A 2 -22.99 9.81 -9.54
C ALA A 2 -21.75 8.99 -9.95
N LYS A 3 -21.24 9.23 -11.18
CA LYS A 3 -20.00 8.62 -11.65
C LYS A 3 -18.85 9.21 -10.82
N LYS A 4 -18.22 8.39 -9.97
CA LYS A 4 -17.00 8.82 -9.27
C LYS A 4 -15.93 9.16 -10.29
N THR A 5 -15.25 10.27 -10.07
CA THR A 5 -14.07 10.68 -10.82
C THR A 5 -12.90 9.76 -10.50
N LYS A 6 -11.90 9.72 -11.39
CA LYS A 6 -10.65 9.01 -11.14
C LYS A 6 -9.99 9.45 -9.82
N ALA A 7 -9.99 10.75 -9.55
CA ALA A 7 -9.40 11.31 -8.33
C ALA A 7 -10.07 10.78 -7.05
N GLU A 8 -11.40 10.73 -7.02
CA GLU A 8 -12.15 10.19 -5.87
C GLU A 8 -11.89 8.69 -5.67
N MET A 9 -11.73 7.94 -6.76
CA MET A 9 -11.41 6.51 -6.69
C MET A 9 -9.99 6.29 -6.14
N LEU A 10 -9.02 7.09 -6.58
CA LEU A 10 -7.65 7.04 -6.06
C LEU A 10 -7.59 7.43 -4.58
N GLU A 11 -8.37 8.41 -4.13
CA GLU A 11 -8.43 8.78 -2.71
C GLU A 11 -9.07 7.68 -1.86
N ALA A 12 -10.13 7.03 -2.36
CA ALA A 12 -10.71 5.87 -1.71
C ALA A 12 -9.69 4.72 -1.58
N LEU A 13 -8.90 4.48 -2.63
CA LEU A 13 -7.82 3.49 -2.61
C LEU A 13 -6.76 3.82 -1.55
N ARG A 14 -6.35 5.09 -1.40
CA ARG A 14 -5.43 5.52 -0.33
C ARG A 14 -6.00 5.19 1.05
N GLY A 15 -7.28 5.49 1.28
CA GLY A 15 -7.94 5.18 2.55
C GLY A 15 -7.89 3.69 2.89
N MET A 16 -8.18 2.82 1.90
CA MET A 16 -8.13 1.38 2.10
C MET A 16 -6.70 0.87 2.36
N ILE A 17 -5.70 1.40 1.63
CA ILE A 17 -4.30 1.04 1.84
C ILE A 17 -3.86 1.44 3.25
N ARG A 18 -4.14 2.66 3.70
CA ARG A 18 -3.81 3.12 5.06
C ARG A 18 -4.41 2.21 6.13
N GLU A 19 -5.66 1.79 5.95
CA GLU A 19 -6.31 0.83 6.86
C GLU A 19 -5.59 -0.53 6.86
N ALA A 20 -5.20 -1.05 5.70
CA ALA A 20 -4.43 -2.28 5.62
C ALA A 20 -3.05 -2.16 6.32
N LEU A 21 -2.33 -1.05 6.12
CA LEU A 21 -1.05 -0.79 6.78
C LEU A 21 -1.22 -0.72 8.31
N ARG A 22 -2.27 -0.06 8.79
CA ARG A 22 -2.63 0.01 10.23
C ARG A 22 -2.93 -1.38 10.80
N LEU A 23 -3.81 -2.15 10.15
CA LEU A 23 -4.18 -3.51 10.58
C LEU A 23 -2.99 -4.47 10.61
N ARG A 24 -2.03 -4.30 9.70
CA ARG A 24 -0.77 -5.06 9.72
C ARG A 24 0.04 -4.75 10.98
N GLY A 25 0.18 -3.48 11.36
CA GLY A 25 0.85 -3.08 12.60
C GLY A 25 0.17 -3.63 13.86
N GLU A 26 -1.15 -3.82 13.82
CA GLU A 26 -1.95 -4.36 14.93
C GLU A 26 -1.97 -5.89 15.01
N GLY A 27 -1.36 -6.61 14.05
CA GLY A 27 -1.42 -8.07 13.99
C GLY A 27 -2.82 -8.64 13.69
N ALA A 28 -3.71 -7.84 13.10
CA ALA A 28 -5.12 -8.20 12.86
C ALA A 28 -5.29 -9.07 11.59
N GLY A 29 -4.68 -10.26 11.56
CA GLY A 29 -4.50 -11.08 10.35
C GLY A 29 -5.77 -11.38 9.54
N SER A 30 -6.88 -11.76 10.18
CA SER A 30 -8.13 -12.09 9.47
C SER A 30 -8.80 -10.86 8.86
N ARG A 31 -8.74 -9.70 9.53
CA ARG A 31 -9.24 -8.42 9.02
C ARG A 31 -8.35 -7.91 7.89
N LEU A 32 -7.03 -7.99 8.08
CA LEU A 32 -6.05 -7.62 7.07
C LEU A 32 -6.28 -8.39 5.76
N SER A 33 -6.43 -9.72 5.84
CA SER A 33 -6.69 -10.57 4.67
C SER A 33 -7.91 -10.10 3.86
N ARG A 34 -9.02 -9.76 4.53
CA ARG A 34 -10.24 -9.25 3.87
C ARG A 34 -10.03 -7.89 3.20
N VAL A 35 -9.37 -6.97 3.89
CA VAL A 35 -9.08 -5.63 3.36
C VAL A 35 -8.14 -5.74 2.16
N SER A 36 -7.09 -6.55 2.24
CA SER A 36 -6.16 -6.78 1.13
C SER A 36 -6.88 -7.31 -0.12
N GLY A 37 -7.74 -8.33 0.03
CA GLY A 37 -8.52 -8.83 -1.11
C GLY A 37 -9.48 -7.79 -1.71
N THR A 38 -10.02 -6.89 -0.87
CA THR A 38 -10.86 -5.77 -1.35
C THR A 38 -10.03 -4.77 -2.15
N ILE A 39 -8.82 -4.44 -1.68
CA ILE A 39 -7.87 -3.55 -2.38
C ILE A 39 -7.48 -4.15 -3.73
N ASP A 40 -7.17 -5.44 -3.79
CA ASP A 40 -6.78 -6.13 -5.03
C ASP A 40 -7.91 -6.10 -6.07
N GLY A 41 -9.14 -6.39 -5.65
CA GLY A 41 -10.32 -6.30 -6.52
C GLY A 41 -10.57 -4.86 -7.00
N TYR A 42 -10.35 -3.87 -6.13
CA TYR A 42 -10.53 -2.47 -6.47
C TYR A 42 -9.51 -1.98 -7.51
N MET A 43 -8.22 -2.29 -7.29
CA MET A 43 -7.14 -1.98 -8.23
C MET A 43 -7.37 -2.65 -9.59
N ARG A 44 -7.80 -3.93 -9.58
CA ARG A 44 -8.17 -4.66 -10.79
C ARG A 44 -9.29 -3.96 -11.57
N ALA A 45 -10.37 -3.56 -10.90
CA ALA A 45 -11.48 -2.86 -11.54
C ALA A 45 -11.06 -1.50 -12.14
N MET A 46 -10.15 -0.77 -11.47
CA MET A 46 -9.60 0.48 -12.01
C MET A 46 -8.76 0.26 -13.27
N MET A 47 -8.00 -0.83 -13.34
CA MET A 47 -7.23 -1.19 -14.54
C MET A 47 -8.14 -1.66 -15.68
N GLU A 48 -9.09 -2.57 -15.40
CA GLU A 48 -10.02 -3.10 -16.42
C GLU A 48 -10.92 -2.02 -17.02
N SER A 49 -11.22 -0.96 -16.27
CA SER A 49 -11.99 0.20 -16.75
C SER A 49 -11.14 1.28 -17.43
N GLY A 50 -9.82 1.09 -17.53
CA GLY A 50 -8.90 2.08 -18.07
C GLY A 50 -8.77 3.37 -17.24
N LEU A 51 -9.23 3.35 -15.98
CA LEU A 51 -9.14 4.51 -15.09
C LEU A 51 -7.72 4.73 -14.56
N ALA A 52 -6.95 3.68 -14.36
CA ALA A 52 -5.57 3.75 -13.91
C ALA A 52 -4.72 2.66 -14.54
N GLU A 53 -3.44 2.94 -14.72
CA GLU A 53 -2.47 1.94 -15.14
C GLU A 53 -1.80 1.29 -13.93
N ALA A 54 -1.26 0.09 -14.12
CA ALA A 54 -0.57 -0.65 -13.07
C ALA A 54 0.54 0.20 -12.41
N ARG A 55 1.29 0.98 -13.20
CA ARG A 55 2.37 1.84 -12.69
C ARG A 55 1.85 2.88 -11.70
N GLU A 56 0.77 3.57 -12.05
CA GLU A 56 0.16 4.61 -11.23
C GLU A 56 -0.35 4.06 -9.89
N LEU A 57 -0.96 2.87 -9.92
CA LEU A 57 -1.43 2.18 -8.71
C LEU A 57 -0.26 1.72 -7.82
N LEU A 58 0.81 1.19 -8.42
CA LEU A 58 2.01 0.79 -7.69
C LEU A 58 2.73 1.98 -7.07
N ASP A 59 2.84 3.10 -7.78
CA ASP A 59 3.42 4.34 -7.24
C ASP A 59 2.60 4.87 -6.05
N LEU A 60 1.26 4.77 -6.11
CA LEU A 60 0.38 5.10 -4.99
C LEU A 60 0.62 4.18 -3.78
N VAL A 61 0.67 2.87 -3.99
CA VAL A 61 0.96 1.90 -2.92
C VAL A 61 2.34 2.14 -2.30
N ALA A 62 3.36 2.37 -3.13
CA ALA A 62 4.71 2.67 -2.68
C ALA A 62 4.76 3.94 -1.84
N ALA A 63 4.06 5.00 -2.26
CA ALA A 63 3.99 6.25 -1.51
C ALA A 63 3.32 6.07 -0.14
N GLU A 64 2.22 5.33 -0.04
CA GLU A 64 1.57 5.09 1.26
C GLU A 64 2.42 4.17 2.15
N ARG A 65 3.12 3.17 1.59
CA ARG A 65 4.08 2.35 2.36
C ARG A 65 5.24 3.18 2.87
N ALA A 66 5.82 4.04 2.04
CA ALA A 66 6.91 4.93 2.45
C ALA A 66 6.50 5.88 3.58
N ARG A 67 5.24 6.35 3.56
CA ARG A 67 4.68 7.18 4.64
C ARG A 67 4.49 6.41 5.95
N ALA A 68 4.10 5.14 5.88
CA ALA A 68 3.81 4.34 7.07
C ALA A 68 5.04 3.69 7.69
N ASP A 69 5.92 3.11 6.86
CA ASP A 69 7.03 2.25 7.28
C ASP A 69 8.40 2.91 7.06
N GLY A 70 8.46 4.06 6.38
CA GLY A 70 9.71 4.65 5.91
C GLY A 70 10.21 4.04 4.60
N PRO A 71 11.44 4.37 4.17
CA PRO A 71 11.99 3.87 2.91
C PRO A 71 12.10 2.34 2.91
N ALA A 72 11.97 1.72 1.74
CA ALA A 72 12.08 0.26 1.58
C ALA A 72 13.48 -0.28 1.94
N THR A 73 14.48 0.61 1.96
CA THR A 73 15.87 0.33 2.31
C THR A 73 16.29 1.23 3.47
N GLY A 74 17.03 0.68 4.43
CA GLY A 74 17.71 1.43 5.48
C GLY A 74 19.22 1.18 5.43
N GLU A 75 20.02 2.17 5.81
CA GLU A 75 21.45 2.00 5.99
C GLU A 75 21.71 1.12 7.22
N ILE A 76 22.57 0.11 7.07
CA ILE A 76 23.05 -0.70 8.19
C ILE A 76 24.48 -0.28 8.47
N THR A 77 24.70 0.35 9.62
CA THR A 77 26.07 0.59 10.10
C THR A 77 26.59 -0.69 10.73
N ILE A 78 27.57 -1.32 10.10
CA ILE A 78 28.25 -2.48 10.68
C ILE A 78 29.40 -1.97 11.54
N ASP A 79 29.30 -2.16 12.86
CA ASP A 79 30.43 -1.91 13.76
C ASP A 79 31.51 -2.96 13.53
N SER A 80 32.76 -2.51 13.45
CA SER A 80 33.98 -3.29 13.35
C SER A 80 34.10 -4.41 14.40
N ALA A 81 33.48 -4.26 15.58
CA ALA A 81 33.42 -5.30 16.60
C ALA A 81 32.60 -6.54 16.20
N THR A 82 31.56 -6.37 15.37
CA THR A 82 30.69 -7.47 14.89
C THR A 82 31.36 -8.28 13.77
N LEU A 83 32.34 -7.70 13.08
CA LEU A 83 33.08 -8.37 11.99
C LEU A 83 34.21 -9.28 12.49
N ALA A 84 34.62 -9.13 13.75
CA ALA A 84 35.77 -9.83 14.36
C ALA A 84 35.39 -11.03 15.24
N ALA A 85 34.10 -11.37 15.35
CA ALA A 85 33.55 -12.51 16.09
C ALA A 85 33.01 -13.58 15.12
#